data_AF-A0A561U9Q7-F1
#
_entry.id   AF-A0A561U9Q7-F1
#
_cell.length_a   1.000
_cell.length_b   1.000
_cell.length_c   1.000
_cell.angle_alpha   90.00
_cell.angle_beta   90.00
_cell.angle_gamma   90.00
#
_symmetry.space_group_name_H-M   'P 1'
#
loop_
_entity.id
_entity.type
_entity.pdbx_description
1 polymer ?
#
loop_
_entity_poly.entity_id
_entity_poly.type
_entity_poly.pdbx_seq_one_letter_code
_entity_poly.pdbx_strand_id
1 'polypeptide(L)'
;MYASKISKIAAAGAGSLLLLGAGSGIAVGENQDEAVQRAKAVCDEGTLCVWDGPDFTGNVNEFTQCPDGPLPFTDFADGRAGSWLNTQYEPGEAVFFGPDPANPEGPWIEKYRSPVNEAISEGEAFDLTGVDNC
;
A
#
# COMPACT_ATOMS: atom_id res chain seq x y z
N MET A 1 -36.50 -2.11 -26.76
CA MET A 1 -35.13 -1.90 -26.24
C MET A 1 -35.19 -2.18 -24.74
N TYR A 2 -34.61 -3.31 -24.31
CA TYR A 2 -34.76 -3.82 -22.94
C TYR A 2 -33.75 -3.15 -22.00
N ALA A 3 -34.25 -2.72 -20.85
CA ALA A 3 -33.48 -2.08 -19.79
C ALA A 3 -32.80 -3.10 -18.86
N SER A 4 -31.62 -2.70 -18.38
CA SER A 4 -31.00 -2.95 -17.08
C SER A 4 -30.76 -4.39 -16.60
N LYS A 5 -29.48 -4.72 -16.35
CA LYS A 5 -29.04 -5.53 -15.19
C LYS A 5 -27.66 -5.08 -14.71
N ILE A 6 -27.67 -4.23 -13.68
CA ILE A 6 -26.54 -4.04 -12.77
C ILE A 6 -26.39 -5.34 -11.98
N SER A 7 -25.29 -6.07 -12.16
CA SER A 7 -24.93 -7.19 -11.28
C SER A 7 -23.97 -6.67 -10.21
N LYS A 8 -24.55 -6.32 -9.06
CA LYS A 8 -23.87 -6.26 -7.77
C LYS A 8 -23.45 -7.69 -7.42
N ILE A 9 -22.15 -7.96 -7.33
CA ILE A 9 -21.65 -9.18 -6.71
C ILE A 9 -21.00 -8.76 -5.40
N ALA A 10 -21.62 -9.22 -4.31
CA ALA A 10 -21.10 -9.12 -2.96
C ALA A 10 -19.92 -10.08 -2.82
N ALA A 11 -18.75 -9.55 -2.49
CA ALA A 11 -17.65 -10.33 -1.95
C ALA A 11 -17.70 -10.20 -0.43
N ALA A 12 -18.22 -11.24 0.22
CA ALA A 12 -18.07 -11.44 1.65
C ALA A 12 -16.64 -11.94 1.88
N GLY A 13 -15.73 -11.03 2.22
CA GLY A 13 -14.42 -11.35 2.76
C GLY A 13 -14.47 -11.21 4.27
N ALA A 14 -14.62 -12.32 4.98
CA ALA A 14 -14.45 -12.35 6.43
C ALA A 14 -12.94 -12.37 6.74
N GLY A 15 -12.40 -11.22 7.12
CA GLY A 15 -11.08 -11.10 7.74
C GLY A 15 -11.27 -10.54 9.14
N SER A 16 -11.31 -11.41 10.15
CA SER A 16 -11.15 -10.98 11.53
C SER A 16 -9.67 -10.69 11.76
N LEU A 17 -9.27 -9.43 11.93
CA LEU A 17 -7.99 -9.13 12.57
C LEU A 17 -7.96 -7.77 13.28
N LEU A 18 -7.99 -7.88 14.60
CA LEU A 18 -7.40 -7.06 15.67
C LEU A 18 -7.26 -5.53 15.47
N LEU A 19 -8.14 -4.81 16.17
CA LEU A 19 -7.91 -3.45 16.65
C LEU A 19 -6.70 -3.40 17.58
N LEU A 20 -5.60 -2.81 17.12
CA LEU A 20 -4.57 -2.21 17.97
C LEU A 20 -4.43 -0.74 17.59
N GLY A 21 -5.31 0.08 18.17
CA GLY A 21 -5.09 1.51 18.25
C GLY A 21 -3.96 1.82 19.22
N ALA A 22 -2.91 2.44 18.73
CA ALA A 22 -1.98 3.24 19.52
C ALA A 22 -1.45 4.37 18.64
N GLY A 23 -2.28 5.38 18.42
CA GLY A 23 -1.74 6.71 18.16
C GLY A 23 -1.03 7.18 19.42
N SER A 24 0.24 7.59 19.30
CA SER A 24 0.93 8.63 20.08
C SER A 24 2.44 8.44 19.98
N GLY A 25 3.13 9.44 19.44
CA GLY A 25 4.53 9.71 19.80
C GLY A 25 5.51 9.51 18.66
N ILE A 26 5.69 10.57 17.86
CA ILE A 26 6.99 10.86 17.26
C ILE A 26 8.01 10.87 18.42
N ALA A 27 8.80 9.80 18.54
CA ALA A 27 10.04 9.87 19.29
C ALA A 27 10.95 10.77 18.46
N VAL A 28 11.10 12.03 18.88
CA VAL A 28 12.10 12.95 18.34
C VAL A 28 13.47 12.27 18.50
N GLY A 29 14.00 11.72 17.40
CA GLY A 29 15.32 11.10 17.36
C GLY A 29 15.39 9.70 16.74
N GLU A 30 14.28 9.10 16.31
CA GLU A 30 14.37 7.83 15.59
C GLU A 30 15.06 8.03 14.22
N ASN A 31 16.09 7.23 13.95
CA ASN A 31 16.75 7.22 12.64
C ASN A 31 16.03 6.25 11.68
N GLN A 32 16.18 6.47 10.37
CA GLN A 32 15.55 5.67 9.32
C GLN A 32 15.77 4.16 9.50
N ASP A 33 16.97 3.75 9.94
CA ASP A 33 17.27 2.34 10.22
C ASP A 33 16.36 1.75 11.30
N GLU A 34 16.08 2.49 12.38
CA GLU A 34 15.20 2.04 13.47
C GLU A 34 13.75 1.93 13.00
N ALA A 35 13.28 2.88 12.18
CA ALA A 35 11.97 2.84 11.56
C ALA A 35 11.80 1.62 10.66
N VAL A 36 12.81 1.30 9.83
CA VAL A 36 12.82 0.10 8.98
C VAL A 36 12.85 -1.17 9.82
N GLN A 37 13.60 -1.23 10.92
CA GLN A 37 13.59 -2.40 11.81
C GLN A 37 12.22 -2.62 12.45
N ARG A 38 11.52 -1.56 12.87
CA ARG A 38 10.12 -1.67 13.31
C ARG A 38 9.23 -2.18 12.19
N ALA A 39 9.35 -1.62 10.99
CA ALA A 39 8.56 -2.03 9.84
C ALA A 39 8.73 -3.53 9.53
N LYS A 40 9.97 -4.04 9.60
CA LYS A 40 10.29 -5.46 9.44
C LYS A 40 9.73 -6.37 10.53
N ALA A 41 9.43 -5.84 11.71
CA ALA A 41 8.78 -6.60 12.78
C ALA A 41 7.27 -6.76 12.54
N VAL A 42 6.68 -5.94 11.66
CA VAL A 42 5.26 -5.99 11.27
C VAL A 42 5.09 -6.65 9.91
N CYS A 43 6.00 -6.40 8.97
CA CYS A 43 5.95 -6.91 7.61
C CYS A 43 6.65 -8.27 7.49
N ASP A 44 5.85 -9.31 7.29
CA ASP A 44 6.36 -10.67 7.08
C ASP A 44 7.25 -10.78 5.83
N GLU A 45 8.21 -11.71 5.83
CA GLU A 45 9.02 -12.03 4.64
C GLU A 45 8.13 -12.55 3.50
N GLY A 46 8.44 -12.16 2.26
CA GLY A 46 7.66 -12.52 1.08
C GLY A 46 6.45 -11.61 0.82
N THR A 47 6.36 -10.48 1.52
CA THR A 47 5.18 -9.60 1.52
C THR A 47 5.55 -8.20 1.03
N LEU A 48 4.61 -7.51 0.39
CA LEU A 48 4.69 -6.06 0.25
C LEU A 48 3.82 -5.42 1.33
N CYS A 49 4.39 -4.54 2.14
CA CYS A 49 3.64 -3.79 3.14
C CYS A 49 3.65 -2.31 2.80
N VAL A 50 2.47 -1.69 2.82
CA VAL A 50 2.28 -0.27 2.52
C VAL A 50 1.58 0.36 3.71
N TRP A 51 2.06 1.50 4.18
CA TRP A 51 1.47 2.27 5.27
C TRP A 51 0.86 3.57 4.75
N ASP A 52 -0.18 4.08 5.42
CA ASP A 52 -0.80 5.38 5.11
C ASP A 52 0.05 6.58 5.60
N GLY A 53 0.86 6.39 6.64
CA GLY A 53 1.76 7.41 7.17
C GLY A 53 3.20 7.29 6.68
N PRO A 54 4.01 8.36 6.85
CA PRO A 54 5.45 8.29 6.65
C PRO A 54 6.12 7.41 7.72
N ASP A 55 7.37 7.04 7.50
CA ASP A 55 8.23 6.31 8.44
C ASP A 55 7.61 4.99 8.98
N PHE A 56 6.81 4.32 8.12
CA PHE A 56 6.13 3.06 8.42
C PHE A 56 5.18 3.16 9.61
N THR A 57 4.41 4.26 9.66
CA THR A 57 3.45 4.55 10.73
C THR A 57 2.01 4.53 10.21
N GLY A 58 1.06 4.33 11.13
CA GLY A 58 -0.37 4.33 10.82
C GLY A 58 -0.90 2.95 10.41
N ASN A 59 -1.92 2.93 9.57
CA ASN A 59 -2.54 1.70 9.09
C ASN A 59 -1.66 1.05 8.02
N VAL A 60 -1.61 -0.28 8.02
CA VAL A 60 -0.80 -1.06 7.06
C VAL A 60 -1.69 -1.97 6.22
N ASN A 61 -1.42 -2.00 4.92
CA ASN A 61 -1.95 -2.99 4.00
C ASN A 61 -0.83 -3.96 3.61
N GLU A 62 -1.09 -5.26 3.79
CA GLU A 62 -0.17 -6.35 3.46
C GLU A 62 -0.63 -7.08 2.20
N PHE A 63 0.28 -7.21 1.23
CA PHE A 63 0.02 -7.83 -0.06
C PHE A 63 0.90 -9.07 -0.23
N THR A 64 0.28 -10.24 -0.15
CA THR A 64 0.93 -11.57 -0.22
C THR A 64 0.55 -12.37 -1.46
N GLN A 65 -0.43 -11.92 -2.23
CA GLN A 65 -0.98 -12.62 -3.40
C GLN A 65 -0.97 -11.70 -4.61
N CYS A 66 -0.84 -12.26 -5.81
CA CYS A 66 -0.96 -11.51 -7.07
C CYS A 66 -2.43 -11.35 -7.46
N PRO A 67 -3.03 -10.16 -7.31
CA PRO A 67 -4.32 -9.86 -7.90
C PRO A 67 -4.22 -9.74 -9.43
N ASP A 68 -5.35 -9.87 -10.13
CA ASP A 68 -5.43 -9.47 -11.54
C ASP A 68 -5.54 -7.94 -11.63
N GLY A 69 -4.41 -7.26 -11.50
CA GLY A 69 -4.26 -5.80 -11.67
C GLY A 69 -4.18 -4.99 -10.37
N PRO A 70 -4.03 -3.65 -10.48
CA PRO A 70 -3.68 -2.81 -9.35
C PRO A 70 -4.81 -2.71 -8.32
N LEU A 71 -4.44 -2.87 -7.04
CA LEU A 71 -5.32 -2.75 -5.91
C LEU A 71 -5.32 -1.31 -5.37
N PRO A 72 -6.50 -0.72 -5.13
CA PRO A 72 -6.61 0.58 -4.49
C PRO A 72 -6.28 0.51 -3.00
N PHE A 73 -5.74 1.59 -2.43
CA PHE A 73 -5.53 1.69 -0.99
C PHE A 73 -6.79 2.13 -0.22
N THR A 74 -7.87 1.34 -0.29
CA THR A 74 -9.18 1.74 0.25
C THR A 74 -9.24 1.89 1.76
N ASP A 75 -8.30 1.29 2.48
CA ASP A 75 -8.25 1.30 3.95
C ASP A 75 -7.53 2.53 4.51
N PHE A 76 -6.87 3.32 3.64
CA PHE A 76 -6.18 4.55 4.02
C PHE A 76 -7.15 5.73 3.96
N ALA A 77 -7.10 6.62 4.96
CA ALA A 77 -8.07 7.70 5.12
C ALA A 77 -8.14 8.66 3.91
N ASP A 78 -7.02 8.87 3.24
CA ASP A 78 -6.89 9.68 2.02
C ASP A 78 -6.65 8.84 0.75
N GLY A 79 -6.64 7.50 0.90
CA GLY A 79 -6.40 6.55 -0.17
C GLY A 79 -4.98 6.56 -0.73
N ARG A 80 -3.97 7.00 0.04
CA ARG A 80 -2.60 7.21 -0.44
C ARG A 80 -1.54 6.47 0.37
N ALA A 81 -0.49 6.00 -0.31
CA ALA A 81 0.66 5.42 0.36
C ALA A 81 1.55 6.52 0.98
N GLY A 82 1.79 6.42 2.28
CA GLY A 82 2.74 7.26 3.01
C GLY A 82 4.14 6.65 3.11
N SER A 83 4.26 5.32 3.14
CA SER A 83 5.55 4.61 3.11
C SER A 83 5.35 3.14 2.72
N TRP A 84 6.41 2.42 2.33
CA TRP A 84 6.33 0.99 2.01
C TRP A 84 7.63 0.22 2.19
N LEU A 85 7.49 -1.07 2.43
CA LEU A 85 8.56 -2.05 2.55
C LEU A 85 8.25 -3.24 1.65
N ASN A 86 9.11 -3.49 0.67
CA ASN A 86 9.01 -4.66 -0.20
C ASN A 86 9.94 -5.77 0.30
N THR A 87 9.40 -6.80 0.94
CA THR A 87 10.16 -7.98 1.42
C THR A 87 9.91 -9.22 0.55
N GLN A 88 9.33 -9.04 -0.64
CA GLN A 88 8.98 -10.14 -1.54
C GLN A 88 10.23 -10.93 -1.96
N TYR A 89 10.04 -12.20 -2.33
CA TYR A 89 11.11 -13.02 -2.90
C TYR A 89 11.34 -12.69 -4.37
N GLU A 90 12.59 -12.78 -4.84
CA GLU A 90 12.91 -12.61 -6.26
C GLU A 90 12.10 -13.61 -7.14
N PRO A 91 11.62 -13.18 -8.32
CA PRO A 91 11.87 -11.89 -8.98
C PRO A 91 10.87 -10.77 -8.61
N GLY A 92 10.27 -10.80 -7.42
CA GLY A 92 9.22 -9.87 -6.98
C GLY A 92 9.53 -8.39 -7.27
N GLU A 93 8.55 -7.69 -7.83
CA GLU A 93 8.58 -6.26 -8.04
C GLU A 93 7.17 -5.74 -7.76
N ALA A 94 7.07 -4.61 -7.08
CA ALA A 94 5.80 -3.94 -6.88
C ALA A 94 5.73 -2.68 -7.75
N VAL A 95 4.66 -2.55 -8.51
CA VAL A 95 4.40 -1.40 -9.38
C VAL A 95 3.33 -0.53 -8.72
N PHE A 96 3.69 0.70 -8.36
CA PHE A 96 2.78 1.65 -7.76
C PHE A 96 2.22 2.61 -8.80
N PHE A 97 0.93 2.92 -8.64
CA PHE A 97 0.14 3.70 -9.56
C PHE A 97 -0.44 4.94 -8.87
N GLY A 98 -0.71 5.98 -9.64
CA GLY A 98 -1.41 7.17 -9.18
C GLY A 98 -2.09 7.93 -10.32
N PRO A 99 -2.80 9.02 -10.02
CA PRO A 99 -3.47 9.83 -11.04
C PRO A 99 -2.46 10.50 -11.97
N ASP A 100 -2.81 10.58 -13.26
CA ASP A 100 -2.07 11.37 -14.24
C ASP A 100 -2.34 12.86 -14.01
N PRO A 101 -1.31 13.70 -13.73
CA PRO A 101 -1.49 15.14 -13.58
C PRO A 101 -2.12 15.83 -14.80
N ALA A 102 -1.93 15.28 -16.01
CA ALA A 102 -2.50 15.81 -17.24
C ALA A 102 -3.95 15.33 -17.48
N ASN A 103 -4.36 14.25 -16.83
CA ASN A 103 -5.72 13.71 -16.90
C ASN A 103 -6.15 13.07 -15.57
N PRO A 104 -6.48 13.87 -14.53
CA PRO A 104 -6.73 13.36 -13.19
C PRO A 104 -7.94 12.42 -13.07
N GLU A 105 -8.90 12.52 -14.00
CA GLU A 105 -10.08 11.65 -14.08
C GLU A 105 -9.84 10.40 -14.94
N GLY A 106 -8.65 10.26 -15.53
CA GLY A 106 -8.26 9.15 -16.37
C GLY A 106 -7.83 7.90 -15.59
N PRO A 107 -7.45 6.83 -16.31
CA PRO A 107 -6.81 5.66 -15.70
C PRO A 107 -5.55 6.06 -14.93
N TRP A 108 -5.27 5.35 -13.85
CA TRP A 108 -4.00 5.54 -13.14
C TRP A 108 -2.83 5.15 -14.02
N ILE A 109 -1.75 5.90 -13.86
CA ILE A 109 -0.47 5.64 -14.52
C ILE A 109 0.51 5.09 -13.49
N GLU A 110 1.42 4.26 -13.96
CA GLU A 110 2.57 3.86 -13.17
C GLU A 110 3.41 5.09 -12.79
N LYS A 111 3.79 5.16 -11.52
CA LYS A 111 4.62 6.24 -10.98
C LYS A 111 5.91 5.74 -10.35
N TYR A 112 5.92 4.50 -9.85
CA TYR A 112 7.08 3.95 -9.15
C TYR A 112 7.16 2.42 -9.28
N ARG A 113 8.37 1.88 -9.41
CA ARG A 113 8.65 0.44 -9.34
C ARG A 113 9.57 0.19 -8.16
N SER A 114 9.10 -0.63 -7.23
CA SER A 114 9.82 -1.01 -6.02
C SER A 114 10.42 -2.41 -6.18
N PRO A 115 11.75 -2.54 -6.25
CA PRO A 115 12.40 -3.85 -6.27
C PRO A 115 12.30 -4.54 -4.89
N VAL A 116 12.56 -5.85 -4.86
CA VAL A 116 12.69 -6.60 -3.60
C VAL A 116 13.71 -5.94 -2.66
N ASN A 117 13.45 -6.06 -1.35
CA ASN A 117 14.27 -5.54 -0.25
C ASN A 117 14.41 -4.01 -0.21
N GLU A 118 13.50 -3.28 -0.85
CA GLU A 118 13.45 -1.82 -0.78
C GLU A 118 12.56 -1.34 0.39
N ALA A 119 12.99 -0.26 1.04
CA ALA A 119 12.22 0.45 2.04
C ALA A 119 12.18 1.95 1.71
N ILE A 120 10.97 2.53 1.59
CA ILE A 120 10.76 3.95 1.35
C ILE A 120 9.90 4.52 2.47
N SER A 121 10.47 5.48 3.22
CA SER A 121 9.82 6.11 4.38
C SER A 121 9.01 7.36 4.02
N GLU A 122 9.22 7.95 2.84
CA GLU A 122 8.57 9.20 2.39
C GLU A 122 7.83 8.98 1.06
N GLY A 123 6.80 8.14 1.10
CA GLY A 123 5.98 7.75 -0.04
C GLY A 123 4.98 8.79 -0.53
N GLU A 124 4.58 9.73 0.35
CA GLU A 124 3.55 10.74 0.04
C GLU A 124 3.93 11.61 -1.16
N ALA A 125 5.22 11.86 -1.38
CA ALA A 125 5.75 12.66 -2.48
C ALA A 125 5.43 12.07 -3.87
N PHE A 126 5.11 10.78 -3.94
CA PHE A 126 4.82 10.06 -5.18
C PHE A 126 3.33 10.08 -5.54
N ASP A 127 2.44 10.48 -4.63
CA ASP A 127 0.99 10.56 -4.88
C ASP A 127 0.44 9.23 -5.44
N LEU A 128 0.71 8.14 -4.71
CA LEU A 128 0.38 6.76 -5.08
C LEU A 128 -0.96 6.37 -4.47
N THR A 129 -1.87 5.83 -5.27
CA THR A 129 -3.25 5.49 -4.88
C THR A 129 -3.58 4.01 -5.03
N GLY A 130 -2.67 3.24 -5.63
CA GLY A 130 -2.79 1.80 -5.72
C GLY A 130 -1.49 1.11 -6.08
N VAL A 131 -1.50 -0.22 -6.02
CA VAL A 131 -0.33 -1.05 -6.27
C VAL A 131 -0.70 -2.34 -6.97
N ASP A 132 0.11 -2.73 -7.94
CA ASP A 132 0.21 -4.11 -8.40
C ASP A 132 1.45 -4.70 -7.73
N ASN A 133 1.28 -5.71 -6.86
CA ASN A 133 2.39 -6.31 -6.14
C ASN A 133 3.03 -7.47 -6.91
N CYS A 134 2.74 -7.53 -8.22
CA CYS A 134 3.27 -8.43 -9.23
C CYS A 134 3.42 -7.64 -10.57
#